data_AF-A0A975CD80-F1
#
_entry.id   AF-A0A975CD80-F1
#
_cell.length_a   1.000
_cell.length_b   1.000
_cell.length_c   1.000
_cell.angle_alpha   90.00
_cell.angle_beta   90.00
_cell.angle_gamma   90.00
#
_symmetry.space_group_name_H-M   'P 1'
#
loop_
_entity.id
_entity.type
_entity.pdbx_description
1 polymer ?
#
loop_
_entity_poly.entity_id
_entity_poly.type
_entity_poly.pdbx_seq_one_letter_code
_entity_poly.pdbx_strand_id
1 'polypeptide(L)'
;MSALYQGVCYPSVEAARKTACSSASLSWGAGESSFSLDCTSLEFSSTQMELCKRQDGGSCLMIQRPYPDFPECNYSGGSGMAVDWLYLVLPIMAGLWGLKKLINLFDQNPKDTE
;
A
#
# COMPACT_ATOMS: atom_id res chain seq x y z
N MET A 1 -8.36 22.58 -12.01
CA MET A 1 -6.99 22.04 -12.02
C MET A 1 -6.36 22.32 -10.66
N SER A 2 -6.56 21.42 -9.69
CA SER A 2 -5.80 21.38 -8.43
C SER A 2 -6.00 19.95 -7.92
N ALA A 3 -5.24 19.02 -8.48
CA ALA A 3 -5.57 17.59 -8.50
C ALA A 3 -4.39 16.72 -8.03
N LEU A 4 -3.58 17.25 -7.11
CA LEU A 4 -2.56 16.48 -6.42
C LEU A 4 -3.04 16.22 -5.00
N TYR A 5 -3.96 15.26 -4.93
CA TYR A 5 -4.35 14.44 -3.78
C TYR A 5 -4.37 15.11 -2.39
N GLN A 6 -5.50 15.74 -2.05
CA GLN A 6 -5.88 15.90 -0.63
C GLN A 6 -6.47 14.57 -0.12
N GLY A 7 -6.06 14.12 1.07
CA GLY A 7 -6.59 12.91 1.73
C GLY A 7 -5.83 11.61 1.44
N VAL A 8 -4.52 11.68 1.19
CA VAL A 8 -3.64 10.50 1.09
C VAL A 8 -3.27 10.01 2.49
N CYS A 9 -3.47 8.72 2.77
CA CYS A 9 -2.96 8.11 3.99
C CYS A 9 -1.69 7.32 3.77
N TYR A 10 -0.70 7.62 4.63
CA TYR A 10 0.56 6.91 4.70
C TYR A 10 0.84 6.51 6.16
N PRO A 11 1.04 5.21 6.46
CA PRO A 11 0.90 4.06 5.58
C PRO A 11 -0.55 3.84 5.10
N SER A 12 -0.76 2.99 4.09
CA SER A 12 -2.11 2.62 3.64
C SER A 12 -2.90 1.96 4.78
N VAL A 13 -4.24 2.03 4.75
CA VAL A 13 -5.10 1.43 5.78
C VAL A 13 -4.83 -0.07 5.93
N GLU A 14 -4.61 -0.78 4.81
CA GLU A 14 -4.25 -2.20 4.83
C GLU A 14 -2.88 -2.45 5.49
N ALA A 15 -1.88 -1.61 5.22
CA ALA A 15 -0.58 -1.72 5.86
C ALA A 15 -0.65 -1.40 7.36
N ALA A 16 -1.48 -0.43 7.75
CA ALA A 16 -1.75 -0.11 9.14
C ALA A 16 -2.46 -1.27 9.87
N ARG A 17 -3.46 -1.89 9.24
CA ARG A 17 -4.15 -3.10 9.73
C ARG A 17 -3.21 -4.29 9.85
N LYS A 18 -2.34 -4.51 8.86
CA LYS A 18 -1.30 -5.55 8.93
C LYS A 18 -0.36 -5.34 10.12
N THR A 19 0.06 -4.10 10.33
CA THR A 19 0.93 -3.73 11.46
C THR A 19 0.20 -3.95 12.79
N ALA A 20 -1.04 -3.47 12.91
CA ALA A 20 -1.87 -3.64 14.11
C ALA A 20 -2.09 -5.12 14.45
N CYS A 21 -2.37 -5.96 13.44
CA CYS A 21 -2.52 -7.40 13.63
C CYS A 21 -1.21 -8.04 14.09
N SER A 22 -0.08 -7.70 13.47
CA SER A 22 1.23 -8.23 13.89
C SER A 22 1.62 -7.81 15.32
N SER A 23 1.17 -6.63 15.77
CA SER A 23 1.38 -6.17 17.15
C SER A 23 0.40 -6.74 18.17
N ALA A 24 -0.66 -7.43 17.72
CA ALA A 24 -1.62 -8.06 18.61
C ALA A 24 -1.11 -9.36 19.24
N SER A 25 0.04 -9.89 18.79
CA SER A 25 0.65 -11.07 19.39
C SER A 25 1.07 -10.81 20.83
N LEU A 26 0.48 -11.55 21.77
CA LEU A 26 0.72 -11.41 23.20
C LEU A 26 0.70 -12.79 23.88
N SER A 27 1.67 -13.04 24.75
CA SER A 27 1.66 -14.19 25.66
C SER A 27 1.54 -13.73 27.10
N TRP A 28 0.67 -14.36 27.89
CA TRP A 28 0.53 -14.08 29.31
C TRP A 28 0.30 -15.36 30.10
N GLY A 29 0.67 -15.37 31.38
CA GLY A 29 0.36 -16.45 32.31
C GLY A 29 -0.82 -16.08 33.20
N ALA A 30 -1.68 -17.06 33.52
CA ALA A 30 -2.67 -16.93 34.59
C ALA A 30 -2.71 -18.23 35.41
N GLY A 31 -2.18 -18.17 36.64
CA GLY A 31 -2.01 -19.35 37.49
C GLY A 31 -0.97 -20.30 36.91
N GLU A 32 -1.32 -21.58 36.80
CA GLU A 32 -0.48 -22.64 36.21
C GLU A 32 -0.58 -22.71 34.68
N SER A 33 -1.51 -21.96 34.06
CA SER A 33 -1.71 -21.95 32.63
C SER A 33 -1.02 -20.78 31.94
N SER A 34 -0.45 -21.07 30.77
CA SER A 34 0.07 -20.12 29.80
C SER A 34 -0.94 -19.89 28.69
N PHE A 35 -1.09 -18.64 28.27
CA PHE A 35 -1.93 -18.25 27.15
C PHE A 35 -1.07 -17.53 26.12
N SER A 36 -1.28 -17.86 24.85
CA SER A 36 -0.76 -17.08 23.73
C SER A 36 -1.91 -16.60 22.88
N LEU A 37 -1.72 -15.44 22.28
CA LEU A 37 -2.61 -14.89 21.29
C LEU A 37 -1.74 -14.42 20.14
N ASP A 38 -2.08 -14.85 18.92
CA ASP A 38 -1.31 -14.57 17.72
C ASP A 38 -2.23 -14.14 16.59
N CYS A 39 -1.82 -13.16 15.79
CA CYS A 39 -2.60 -12.81 14.60
C CYS A 39 -2.47 -13.88 13.51
N THR A 40 -3.60 -14.33 12.97
CA THR A 40 -3.69 -15.28 11.87
C THR A 40 -4.37 -14.71 10.63
N SER A 41 -4.83 -13.46 10.69
CA SER A 41 -5.46 -12.79 9.55
C SER A 41 -4.54 -12.75 8.33
N LEU A 42 -5.00 -13.29 7.21
CA LEU A 42 -4.33 -13.22 5.91
C LEU A 42 -4.89 -12.07 5.05
N GLU A 43 -6.11 -11.63 5.36
CA GLU A 43 -6.80 -10.55 4.67
C GLU A 43 -6.92 -9.34 5.61
N PHE A 44 -6.55 -8.17 5.10
CA PHE A 44 -6.54 -6.89 5.82
C PHE A 44 -7.51 -5.86 5.23
N SER A 45 -8.31 -6.28 4.24
CA SER A 45 -9.37 -5.48 3.61
C SER A 45 -10.61 -5.39 4.51
N SER A 46 -10.83 -6.38 5.38
CA SER A 46 -11.93 -6.46 6.33
C SER A 46 -11.77 -5.52 7.54
N THR A 47 -12.87 -5.27 8.26
CA THR A 47 -12.87 -4.46 9.49
C THR A 47 -12.48 -5.26 10.74
N GLN A 48 -12.22 -6.57 10.60
CA GLN A 48 -11.95 -7.48 11.71
C GLN A 48 -10.63 -8.23 11.50
N MET A 49 -9.82 -8.31 12.55
CA MET A 49 -8.68 -9.20 12.62
C MET A 49 -9.07 -10.57 13.18
N GLU A 50 -8.50 -11.60 12.58
CA GLU A 50 -8.52 -12.96 13.14
C GLU A 50 -7.30 -13.20 14.02
N LEU A 51 -7.58 -13.64 15.24
CA LEU A 51 -6.59 -13.92 16.27
C LEU A 51 -6.73 -15.38 16.73
N CYS A 52 -5.61 -16.06 16.85
CA CYS A 52 -5.50 -17.40 17.38
C CYS A 52 -5.14 -17.33 18.85
N LYS A 53 -6.06 -17.70 19.75
CA LYS A 53 -5.76 -17.89 21.16
C LYS A 53 -5.39 -19.34 21.43
N ARG A 54 -4.30 -19.59 22.14
CA ARG A 54 -3.90 -20.92 22.63
C ARG A 54 -3.76 -20.89 24.15
N GLN A 55 -4.04 -22.03 24.77
CA GLN A 55 -3.74 -22.29 26.17
C GLN A 55 -2.78 -23.47 26.22
N ASP A 56 -1.65 -23.30 26.91
CA ASP A 56 -0.65 -24.35 27.14
C ASP A 56 -0.17 -25.05 25.86
N GLY A 57 -0.02 -24.27 24.76
CA GLY A 57 0.38 -24.78 23.45
C GLY A 57 -0.66 -25.65 22.74
N GLY A 58 -1.89 -25.70 23.25
CA GLY A 58 -3.00 -26.48 22.71
C GLY A 58 -3.59 -25.94 21.40
N SER A 59 -4.77 -26.45 21.04
CA SER A 59 -5.46 -26.09 19.80
C SER A 59 -5.74 -24.60 19.71
N CYS A 60 -5.64 -24.07 18.49
CA CYS A 60 -5.95 -22.68 18.19
C CYS A 60 -7.46 -22.42 18.30
N LEU A 61 -7.86 -21.55 19.22
CA LEU A 61 -9.20 -20.99 19.26
C LEU A 61 -9.21 -19.68 18.46
N MET A 62 -9.91 -19.67 17.33
CA MET A 62 -10.04 -18.49 16.48
C MET A 62 -11.00 -17.48 17.13
N ILE A 63 -10.56 -16.24 17.27
CA ILE A 63 -11.32 -15.12 17.83
C ILE A 63 -11.25 -13.97 16.82
N GLN A 64 -12.40 -13.41 16.49
CA GLN A 64 -12.49 -12.20 15.68
C GLN A 64 -12.53 -10.97 16.57
N ARG A 65 -11.70 -9.98 16.28
CA ARG A 65 -11.70 -8.69 16.96
C ARG A 65 -11.71 -7.56 15.94
N PRO A 66 -12.44 -6.46 16.17
CA PRO A 66 -12.38 -5.31 15.28
C PRO A 66 -10.98 -4.71 15.29
N TYR A 67 -10.54 -4.23 14.13
CA TYR A 67 -9.37 -3.36 14.05
C TYR A 67 -9.62 -2.04 14.81
N PRO A 68 -8.57 -1.36 15.31
CA PRO A 68 -8.72 0.00 15.81
C PRO A 68 -9.19 0.94 14.69
N ASP A 69 -9.84 2.04 15.05
CA ASP A 69 -10.31 3.02 14.08
C ASP A 69 -9.13 3.65 13.32
N PHE A 70 -9.17 3.53 12.00
CA PHE A 70 -8.24 4.20 11.10
C PHE A 70 -8.98 5.32 10.38
N PRO A 71 -8.36 6.49 10.17
CA PRO A 71 -9.00 7.58 9.43
C PRO A 71 -9.41 7.10 8.03
N GLU A 72 -10.58 7.57 7.56
CA GLU A 72 -11.02 7.31 6.19
C GLU A 72 -10.20 8.15 5.23
N CYS A 73 -9.62 7.51 4.21
CA CYS A 73 -8.72 8.15 3.27
C CYS A 73 -9.16 7.80 1.86
N ASN A 74 -9.30 8.82 1.02
CA ASN A 74 -9.75 8.65 -0.37
C ASN A 74 -8.66 8.00 -1.24
N TYR A 75 -7.38 8.10 -0.82
CA TYR A 75 -6.24 7.61 -1.59
C TYR A 75 -5.19 6.97 -0.68
N SER A 76 -4.62 5.84 -1.10
CA SER A 76 -3.51 5.20 -0.39
C SER A 76 -2.17 5.74 -0.91
N GLY A 77 -1.29 6.20 -0.02
CA GLY A 77 0.03 6.74 -0.37
C GLY A 77 1.09 5.68 -0.68
N GLY A 78 0.67 4.50 -1.13
CA GLY A 78 1.54 3.35 -1.38
C GLY A 78 2.13 3.32 -2.78
N SER A 79 2.56 2.12 -3.19
CA SER A 79 3.12 1.84 -4.52
C SER A 79 2.18 2.24 -5.67
N GLY A 80 0.86 2.21 -5.46
CA GLY A 80 -0.13 2.66 -6.46
C GLY A 80 0.10 4.11 -6.90
N MET A 81 0.35 5.02 -5.96
CA MET A 81 0.62 6.43 -6.26
C MET A 81 1.88 6.60 -7.12
N ALA A 82 2.94 5.82 -6.83
CA ALA A 82 4.17 5.86 -7.61
C ALA A 82 3.96 5.34 -9.04
N VAL A 83 3.15 4.29 -9.20
CA VAL A 83 2.82 3.72 -10.52
C VAL A 83 1.97 4.69 -11.35
N ASP A 84 0.99 5.35 -10.74
CA ASP A 84 0.15 6.35 -11.43
C ASP A 84 0.98 7.54 -11.92
N TRP A 85 1.92 8.01 -11.08
CA TRP A 85 2.87 9.05 -11.46
C TRP A 85 3.80 8.60 -12.58
N LEU A 86 4.26 7.35 -12.54
CA LEU A 86 5.11 6.80 -13.58
C LEU A 86 4.38 6.74 -14.93
N TYR A 87 3.12 6.29 -14.93
CA TYR A 87 2.27 6.30 -16.13
C TYR A 87 1.99 7.70 -16.67
N LEU A 88 1.95 8.72 -15.81
CA LEU A 88 1.78 10.10 -16.24
C LEU A 88 3.07 10.68 -16.85
N VAL A 89 4.23 10.39 -16.26
CA VAL A 89 5.53 10.96 -16.68
C VAL A 89 6.08 10.29 -17.95
N LEU A 90 5.86 8.99 -18.13
CA LEU A 90 6.35 8.22 -19.28
C LEU A 90 5.94 8.80 -20.66
N PRO A 91 4.65 9.08 -20.94
CA PRO A 91 4.22 9.61 -22.22
C PRO A 91 4.72 11.04 -22.45
N ILE A 92 4.90 11.84 -21.38
CA ILE A 92 5.48 13.18 -21.49
C ILE A 92 6.94 13.08 -21.94
N MET A 93 7.73 12.19 -21.32
CA MET A 93 9.12 11.97 -21.72
C MET A 93 9.23 11.42 -23.14
N ALA A 94 8.38 10.45 -23.51
CA ALA A 94 8.34 9.90 -24.86
C ALA A 94 7.97 10.98 -25.90
N GLY A 95 7.00 11.84 -25.58
CA GLY A 95 6.60 12.97 -26.42
C GLY A 95 7.72 13.98 -26.60
N LEU A 96 8.39 14.40 -25.53
CA LEU A 96 9.52 15.33 -25.58
C LEU A 96 10.70 14.75 -26.38
N TRP A 97 10.99 13.46 -26.21
CA TRP A 97 12.03 12.80 -26.98
C TRP A 97 11.67 12.70 -28.47
N GLY A 98 10.43 12.33 -28.79
CA GLY A 98 9.93 12.29 -30.16
C GLY A 98 9.96 13.66 -30.84
N LEU A 99 9.51 14.71 -30.14
CA LEU A 99 9.59 16.10 -30.59
C LEU A 99 11.04 16.52 -30.88
N LYS A 100 11.98 16.22 -29.97
CA LYS A 100 13.40 16.51 -30.18
C LYS A 100 13.94 15.80 -31.43
N LYS A 101 13.54 14.55 -31.65
CA LYS A 101 13.98 13.75 -32.81
C LYS A 101 13.38 14.27 -34.12
N LEU A 102 12.14 14.78 -34.09
CA LEU A 102 11.48 15.43 -35.23
C LEU A 102 12.15 16.76 -35.60
N ILE A 103 12.42 17.63 -34.61
CA ILE A 103 13.09 18.91 -34.86
C ILE A 103 14.46 18.67 -35.51
N ASN A 104 15.25 17.73 -35.00
CA ASN A 104 16.55 17.39 -35.58
C ASN A 104 16.47 16.89 -37.03
N LEU A 105 15.34 16.29 -37.46
CA LEU A 105 15.15 15.84 -38.84
C LEU A 105 14.84 17.00 -39.81
N PHE A 106 14.17 18.05 -39.32
CA PHE A 106 13.85 19.22 -40.14
C PHE A 106 14.95 20.28 -40.13
N ASP A 107 15.75 20.35 -39.06
CA ASP A 107 16.87 21.29 -38.93
C ASP A 107 18.11 20.85 -39.75
N GLN A 108 18.19 19.57 -40.13
CA GLN A 108 19.25 19.03 -41.00
C GLN A 108 19.01 19.25 -42.51
N ASN A 109 17.96 19.99 -42.90
CA ASN A 109 17.63 20.20 -44.32
C ASN A 109 17.80 21.63 -44.86
N PRO A 110 18.93 22.34 -44.63
CA PRO A 110 19.35 23.43 -45.50
C PRO A 110 20.31 22.89 -46.56
N LYS A 111 19.84 22.83 -47.83
CA LYS A 111 20.46 22.36 -49.09
C LYS A 111 19.81 21.04 -49.51
N ASP A 112 18.95 21.00 -50.52
CA ASP A 112 19.29 21.31 -51.91
C ASP A 112 18.14 22.02 -52.63
N THR A 113 18.40 23.23 -53.11
CA THR A 113 17.67 23.80 -54.24
C THR A 113 18.72 24.50 -55.07
N GLU A 114 19.22 23.76 -56.08
CA GLU A 114 19.93 24.31 -57.25
C GLU A 114 19.14 25.44 -57.92
#